data_AF-A0A523AKK2-F1
#
_entry.id   AF-A0A523AKK2-F1
#
_cell.length_a   1.000
_cell.length_b   1.000
_cell.length_c   1.000
_cell.angle_alpha   90.00
_cell.angle_beta   90.00
_cell.angle_gamma   90.00
#
_symmetry.space_group_name_H-M   'P 1'
#
loop_
_entity.id
_entity.type
_entity.pdbx_description
1 polymer ?
#
loop_
_entity_poly.entity_id
_entity_poly.type
_entity_poly.pdbx_seq_one_letter_code
_entity_poly.pdbx_strand_id
1 'polypeptide(L)'
;MGIKAILFDLDGVLVDSLEVWYKAMNETLRKFGRDRLGKGEYLRKYWGFSLSRNFEKLGLGREAVDYCLSRYGHHLGEIKPFPGTGEVLGELRKRGFRLALVTNTPSRMVEALLSRLGWKEFFDTIITGDEVKRAKPHPEAVRKACRRLGVPPEHALLVGDTRSDVLAGRNA
;
A
#
# COMPACT_ATOMS: atom_id res chain seq x y z
N MET A 1 -29.33 -4.81 2.59
CA MET A 1 -28.02 -4.25 3.02
C MET A 1 -26.99 -4.68 1.99
N GLY A 2 -26.13 -3.78 1.51
CA GLY A 2 -25.19 -4.07 0.42
C GLY A 2 -23.90 -3.27 0.59
N ILE A 3 -22.86 -3.63 -0.16
CA ILE A 3 -21.59 -2.92 -0.18
C ILE A 3 -21.81 -1.50 -0.74
N LYS A 4 -21.25 -0.51 -0.06
CA LYS A 4 -21.31 0.92 -0.42
C LYS A 4 -19.93 1.51 -0.68
N ALA A 5 -18.89 0.93 -0.08
CA ALA A 5 -17.51 1.36 -0.27
C ALA A 5 -16.60 0.20 -0.67
N ILE A 6 -15.62 0.51 -1.53
CA ILE A 6 -14.54 -0.41 -1.89
C ILE A 6 -13.23 0.26 -1.54
N LEU A 7 -12.46 -0.40 -0.69
CA LEU A 7 -11.15 0.02 -0.24
C LEU A 7 -10.12 -0.82 -0.97
N PHE A 8 -9.15 -0.18 -1.62
CA PHE A 8 -8.10 -0.87 -2.35
C PHE A 8 -6.76 -0.72 -1.62
N ASP A 9 -5.98 -1.80 -1.55
CA ASP A 9 -4.53 -1.63 -1.41
C ASP A 9 -3.93 -1.04 -2.70
N LEU A 10 -2.70 -0.56 -2.63
CA LEU A 10 -1.97 0.01 -3.76
C LEU A 10 -1.08 -1.06 -4.43
N ASP A 11 -0.04 -1.47 -3.71
CA ASP A 11 1.05 -2.31 -4.18
C ASP A 11 0.58 -3.75 -4.37
N GLY A 12 0.77 -4.34 -5.55
CA GLY A 12 0.29 -5.71 -5.84
C GLY A 12 -1.21 -5.82 -6.16
N VAL A 13 -1.96 -4.72 -6.09
CA VAL A 13 -3.39 -4.67 -6.40
C VAL A 13 -3.69 -3.72 -7.54
N LEU A 14 -3.35 -2.44 -7.40
CA LEU A 14 -3.60 -1.43 -8.43
C LEU A 14 -2.39 -1.28 -9.35
N VAL A 15 -1.19 -1.46 -8.79
CA VAL A 15 0.09 -1.28 -9.48
C VAL A 15 1.03 -2.46 -9.23
N ASP A 16 1.79 -2.84 -10.26
CA ASP A 16 2.88 -3.80 -10.17
C ASP A 16 4.14 -3.09 -9.68
N SER A 17 4.34 -3.12 -8.36
CA SER A 17 5.45 -2.45 -7.67
C SER A 17 6.38 -3.41 -6.92
N LEU A 18 6.14 -4.72 -7.03
CA LEU A 18 6.87 -5.75 -6.29
C LEU A 18 8.38 -5.66 -6.54
N GLU A 19 8.80 -5.62 -7.81
CA GLU A 19 10.22 -5.55 -8.17
C GLU A 19 10.88 -4.27 -7.68
N VAL A 20 10.16 -3.14 -7.71
CA VAL A 20 10.68 -1.84 -7.30
C VAL A 20 10.94 -1.83 -5.79
N TRP A 21 10.00 -2.32 -4.99
CA TRP A 21 10.22 -2.46 -3.55
C TRP A 21 11.33 -3.47 -3.22
N TYR A 22 11.34 -4.63 -3.89
CA TYR A 22 12.37 -5.64 -3.68
C TYR A 22 13.78 -5.11 -4.01
N LYS A 23 13.92 -4.36 -5.10
CA LYS A 23 15.17 -3.71 -5.51
C LYS A 23 15.59 -2.64 -4.51
N ALA A 24 14.70 -1.71 -4.17
CA ALA A 24 14.98 -0.63 -3.22
C ALA A 24 15.41 -1.18 -1.85
N MET A 25 14.74 -2.22 -1.36
CA MET A 25 15.10 -2.86 -0.10
C MET A 25 16.49 -3.51 -0.16
N ASN A 26 16.83 -4.23 -1.22
CA ASN A 26 18.15 -4.86 -1.35
C ASN A 26 19.29 -3.87 -1.59
N GLU A 27 19.04 -2.77 -2.30
CA GLU A 27 19.99 -1.67 -2.41
C GLU A 27 20.26 -1.03 -1.04
N THR A 28 19.22 -0.93 -0.21
CA THR A 28 19.34 -0.46 1.17
C THR A 28 20.13 -1.45 2.01
N LEU A 29 19.81 -2.75 1.99
CA LEU A 29 20.56 -3.77 2.72
C LEU A 29 22.05 -3.72 2.38
N ARG A 30 22.39 -3.65 1.09
CA ARG A 30 23.78 -3.48 0.63
C ARG A 30 24.44 -2.23 1.20
N LYS A 31 23.74 -1.09 1.20
CA LYS A 31 24.26 0.18 1.74
C LYS A 31 24.58 0.09 3.24
N PHE A 32 23.81 -0.70 3.99
CA PHE A 32 23.97 -0.87 5.43
C PHE A 32 24.74 -2.15 5.81
N GLY A 33 25.48 -2.75 4.87
CA GLY A 33 26.34 -3.91 5.15
C GLY A 33 25.57 -5.18 5.53
N ARG A 34 24.33 -5.34 5.05
CA ARG A 34 23.50 -6.54 5.26
C ARG A 34 23.47 -7.40 4.00
N ASP A 35 23.25 -8.69 4.20
CA ASP A 35 23.08 -9.65 3.10
C ASP A 35 21.82 -9.36 2.28
N ARG A 36 21.90 -9.72 0.99
CA ARG A 36 20.77 -9.62 0.06
C ARG A 36 19.68 -10.63 0.44
N LEU A 37 18.43 -10.19 0.46
CA LEU A 37 17.27 -11.07 0.57
C LEU A 37 17.00 -11.80 -0.74
N GLY A 38 16.77 -13.11 -0.66
CA GLY A 38 16.17 -13.86 -1.76
C GLY A 38 14.73 -13.42 -2.01
N LYS A 39 14.25 -13.47 -3.26
CA LYS A 39 12.90 -12.99 -3.62
C LYS A 39 11.78 -13.76 -2.89
N GLY A 40 11.92 -15.07 -2.74
CA GLY A 40 10.96 -15.88 -1.97
C GLY A 40 10.93 -15.54 -0.47
N GLU A 41 12.09 -15.20 0.11
CA GLU A 41 12.15 -14.70 1.49
C GLU A 41 11.47 -13.34 1.62
N TYR A 42 11.77 -12.43 0.69
CA TYR A 42 11.16 -11.10 0.63
C TYR A 42 9.62 -11.18 0.63
N LEU A 43 9.06 -11.96 -0.29
CA LEU A 43 7.62 -12.18 -0.43
C LEU A 43 6.99 -12.75 0.85
N ARG A 44 7.65 -13.72 1.48
CA ARG A 44 7.09 -14.40 2.65
C ARG A 44 7.14 -13.56 3.93
N LYS A 45 8.19 -12.76 4.13
CA LYS A 45 8.48 -12.11 5.42
C LYS A 45 8.20 -10.60 5.44
N TYR A 46 8.25 -9.94 4.28
CA TYR A 46 8.33 -8.48 4.20
C TYR A 46 7.26 -7.85 3.30
N TRP A 47 6.87 -8.50 2.19
CA TRP A 47 5.79 -8.01 1.32
C TRP A 47 4.46 -7.84 2.07
N GLY A 48 3.75 -6.74 1.82
CA GLY A 48 2.49 -6.39 2.49
C GLY A 48 2.62 -5.79 3.91
N PHE A 49 3.83 -5.68 4.46
CA PHE A 49 4.07 -5.05 5.77
C PHE A 49 4.68 -3.65 5.65
N SER A 50 4.53 -2.84 6.69
CA SER A 50 5.13 -1.50 6.71
C SER A 50 6.65 -1.55 6.63
N LEU A 51 7.22 -0.60 5.89
CA LEU A 51 8.65 -0.52 5.67
C LEU A 51 9.44 -0.33 6.97
N SER A 52 8.93 0.49 7.89
CA SER A 52 9.52 0.70 9.22
C SER A 52 9.64 -0.60 10.01
N ARG A 53 8.57 -1.38 10.08
CA ARG A 53 8.55 -2.69 10.75
C ARG A 53 9.50 -3.68 10.08
N ASN A 54 9.60 -3.63 8.75
CA ASN A 54 10.49 -4.51 8.00
C ASN A 54 11.97 -4.22 8.34
N PHE A 55 12.37 -2.95 8.37
CA PHE A 55 13.74 -2.58 8.76
C PHE A 55 14.02 -2.79 10.25
N GLU A 56 13.06 -2.55 11.13
CA GLU A 56 13.18 -2.87 12.55
C GLU A 56 13.51 -4.36 12.78
N LYS A 57 12.79 -5.27 12.09
CA LYS A 57 13.08 -6.72 12.12
C LYS A 57 14.49 -7.09 11.63
N LEU A 58 15.10 -6.23 10.83
CA LEU A 58 16.45 -6.41 10.29
C LEU A 58 17.51 -5.71 11.15
N GLY A 59 17.12 -5.15 12.30
CA GLY A 59 18.01 -4.37 13.16
C GLY A 59 18.51 -3.09 12.46
N LEU A 60 17.64 -2.47 11.65
CA LEU A 60 17.90 -1.23 10.94
C LEU A 60 16.85 -0.18 11.34
N GLY A 61 17.30 1.07 11.47
CA GLY A 61 16.47 2.17 11.94
C GLY A 61 15.93 3.05 10.83
N ARG A 62 15.54 4.26 11.22
CA ARG A 62 14.95 5.28 10.35
C ARG A 62 15.80 5.63 9.12
N GLU A 63 17.14 5.65 9.26
CA GLU A 63 18.03 5.93 8.13
C GLU A 63 17.88 4.95 6.98
N ALA A 64 17.64 3.65 7.28
CA ALA A 64 17.40 2.65 6.26
C ALA A 64 16.03 2.84 5.59
N VAL A 65 15.00 3.23 6.36
CA VAL A 65 13.69 3.60 5.83
C VAL A 65 13.82 4.76 4.84
N ASP A 66 14.48 5.85 5.25
CA ASP A 66 14.63 7.05 4.44
C ASP A 66 15.45 6.77 3.16
N TYR A 67 16.53 5.99 3.29
CA TYR A 67 17.32 5.55 2.13
C TYR A 67 16.49 4.68 1.17
N CYS A 68 15.73 3.72 1.69
CA CYS A 68 14.89 2.85 0.88
C CYS A 68 13.79 3.62 0.14
N LEU A 69 13.17 4.61 0.78
CA LEU A 69 12.18 5.48 0.12
C LEU A 69 12.81 6.32 -0.98
N SER A 70 14.03 6.81 -0.78
CA SER A 70 14.82 7.49 -1.83
C SER A 70 15.08 6.55 -3.03
N ARG A 71 15.51 5.31 -2.76
CA ARG A 71 15.72 4.30 -3.82
C ARG A 71 14.43 3.90 -4.53
N TYR A 72 13.33 3.72 -3.80
CA TYR A 72 12.02 3.51 -4.41
C TYR A 72 11.64 4.68 -5.34
N GLY A 73 11.84 5.92 -4.90
CA GLY A 73 11.60 7.11 -5.71
C GLY A 73 12.39 7.14 -7.02
N HIS A 74 13.65 6.71 -7.01
CA HIS A 74 14.45 6.59 -8.24
C HIS A 74 13.90 5.55 -9.23
N HIS A 75 13.18 4.55 -8.74
CA HIS A 75 12.61 3.47 -9.53
C HIS A 75 11.10 3.65 -9.78
N LEU A 76 10.51 4.79 -9.38
CA LEU A 76 9.06 5.05 -9.50
C LEU A 76 8.55 4.93 -10.95
N GLY A 77 9.38 5.29 -11.93
CA GLY A 77 9.05 5.18 -13.36
C GLY A 77 8.95 3.74 -13.88
N GLU A 78 9.52 2.77 -13.17
CA GLU A 78 9.46 1.34 -13.51
C GLU A 78 8.09 0.72 -13.14
N ILE A 79 7.34 1.35 -12.22
CA ILE A 79 6.03 0.87 -11.76
C ILE A 79 5.00 1.05 -12.86
N LYS A 80 4.16 0.03 -13.08
CA LYS A 80 3.04 0.10 -14.03
C LYS A 80 1.72 -0.24 -13.34
N PRO A 81 0.61 0.42 -13.70
CA PRO A 81 -0.72 -0.10 -13.45
C PRO A 81 -0.86 -1.56 -13.89
N PHE A 82 -1.59 -2.36 -13.13
CA PHE A 82 -2.12 -3.60 -13.70
C PHE A 82 -3.10 -3.27 -14.85
N PRO A 83 -3.21 -4.14 -15.87
CA PRO A 83 -4.15 -3.92 -16.97
C PRO A 83 -5.59 -3.75 -16.47
N GLY A 84 -6.30 -2.75 -17.01
CA GLY A 84 -7.70 -2.47 -16.66
C GLY A 84 -7.93 -1.75 -15.33
N THR A 85 -6.91 -1.48 -14.51
CA THR A 85 -7.10 -0.84 -13.19
C THR A 85 -7.85 0.49 -13.28
N GLY A 86 -7.44 1.39 -14.18
CA GLY A 86 -8.09 2.70 -14.34
C GLY A 86 -9.55 2.59 -14.80
N GLU A 87 -9.84 1.62 -15.67
CA GLU A 87 -11.19 1.35 -16.17
C GLU A 87 -12.10 0.84 -15.05
N VAL A 88 -11.60 -0.09 -14.22
CA VAL A 88 -12.31 -0.62 -13.05
C VAL A 88 -12.59 0.49 -12.04
N LEU A 89 -11.60 1.31 -11.70
CA LEU A 89 -11.79 2.43 -10.76
C LEU A 89 -12.85 3.42 -11.29
N GLY A 90 -12.79 3.75 -12.59
CA GLY A 90 -13.78 4.62 -13.23
C GLY A 90 -15.19 4.03 -13.24
N GLU A 91 -15.32 2.75 -13.57
CA GLU A 91 -16.61 2.05 -13.63
C GLU A 91 -17.25 1.91 -12.25
N LEU A 92 -16.46 1.61 -11.20
CA LEU A 92 -16.97 1.55 -9.84
C LEU A 92 -17.49 2.91 -9.35
N ARG A 93 -16.81 4.01 -9.69
CA ARG A 93 -17.33 5.35 -9.39
C ARG A 93 -18.63 5.65 -10.13
N LYS A 94 -18.74 5.30 -11.41
CA LYS A 94 -19.99 5.47 -12.19
C LYS A 94 -21.17 4.71 -11.58
N ARG A 95 -20.90 3.57 -10.95
CA ARG A 95 -21.89 2.78 -10.21
C ARG A 95 -22.22 3.32 -8.81
N GLY A 96 -21.60 4.42 -8.40
CA GLY A 96 -21.90 5.10 -7.13
C GLY A 96 -21.17 4.54 -5.91
N PHE A 97 -20.16 3.68 -6.09
CA PHE A 97 -19.34 3.23 -4.97
C PHE A 97 -18.42 4.35 -4.46
N ARG A 98 -18.29 4.45 -3.14
CA ARG A 98 -17.22 5.24 -2.51
C ARG A 98 -15.91 4.49 -2.59
N LEU A 99 -14.85 5.14 -3.06
CA LEU A 99 -13.55 4.49 -3.21
C LEU A 99 -12.54 5.05 -2.21
N ALA A 100 -11.80 4.15 -1.56
CA ALA A 100 -10.67 4.51 -0.73
C ALA A 100 -9.40 3.79 -1.14
N LEU A 101 -8.26 4.46 -1.00
CA LEU A 101 -6.95 3.81 -1.01
C LEU A 101 -6.51 3.57 0.43
N VAL A 102 -6.12 2.35 0.77
CA VAL A 102 -5.65 1.95 2.11
C VAL A 102 -4.37 1.15 1.97
N THR A 103 -3.23 1.81 2.18
CA THR A 103 -1.90 1.24 1.92
C THR A 103 -0.96 1.40 3.11
N ASN A 104 0.02 0.49 3.20
CA ASN A 104 1.17 0.63 4.10
C ASN A 104 2.28 1.53 3.51
N THR A 105 2.15 1.95 2.25
CA THR A 105 3.09 2.84 1.57
C THR A 105 2.97 4.27 2.14
N PRO A 106 4.09 4.96 2.45
CA PRO A 106 4.05 6.32 3.00
C PRO A 106 3.48 7.37 2.04
N SER A 107 2.87 8.40 2.61
CA SER A 107 2.18 9.51 1.92
C SER A 107 2.94 10.07 0.72
N ARG A 108 4.22 10.41 0.89
CA ARG A 108 5.07 10.97 -0.17
C ARG A 108 5.18 10.06 -1.40
N MET A 109 5.24 8.74 -1.21
CA MET A 109 5.35 7.79 -2.32
C MET A 109 4.01 7.57 -3.01
N VAL A 110 2.92 7.52 -2.23
CA VAL A 110 1.55 7.47 -2.76
C VAL A 110 1.26 8.70 -3.60
N GLU A 111 1.56 9.90 -3.11
CA GLU A 111 1.33 11.15 -3.82
C GLU A 111 2.09 11.21 -5.14
N ALA A 112 3.38 10.87 -5.14
CA ALA A 112 4.18 10.83 -6.36
C ALA A 112 3.61 9.85 -7.39
N LEU A 113 3.20 8.66 -6.96
CA LEU A 113 2.65 7.64 -7.86
C LEU A 113 1.28 8.04 -8.41
N LEU A 114 0.35 8.48 -7.55
CA LEU A 114 -0.98 8.88 -7.98
C LEU A 114 -0.96 10.12 -8.88
N SER A 115 -0.04 11.06 -8.64
CA SER A 115 0.13 12.23 -9.50
C SER A 115 0.60 11.84 -10.89
N ARG A 116 1.57 10.92 -10.98
CA ARG A 116 2.06 10.40 -12.28
C ARG A 116 0.97 9.65 -13.05
N LEU A 117 0.10 8.93 -12.34
CA LEU A 117 -0.98 8.16 -12.95
C LEU A 117 -2.24 8.99 -13.23
N GLY A 118 -2.36 10.19 -12.65
CA GLY A 118 -3.58 10.99 -12.72
C GLY A 118 -4.76 10.37 -11.95
N TRP A 119 -4.47 9.61 -10.88
CA TRP A 119 -5.46 8.75 -10.21
C TRP A 119 -5.99 9.29 -8.88
N LYS A 120 -5.49 10.43 -8.41
CA LYS A 120 -5.89 11.03 -7.13
C LYS A 120 -7.41 11.21 -7.03
N GLU A 121 -8.03 11.67 -8.12
CA GLU A 121 -9.47 11.94 -8.21
C GLU A 121 -10.36 10.69 -8.18
N PHE A 122 -9.78 9.48 -8.32
CA PHE A 122 -10.57 8.25 -8.18
C PHE A 122 -10.98 7.97 -6.74
N PHE A 123 -10.25 8.50 -5.74
CA PHE A 123 -10.43 8.13 -4.34
C PHE A 123 -11.09 9.26 -3.55
N ASP A 124 -12.22 8.96 -2.89
CA ASP A 124 -12.86 9.86 -1.93
C ASP A 124 -11.97 10.06 -0.68
N THR A 125 -11.16 9.05 -0.35
CA THR A 125 -10.17 9.17 0.73
C THR A 125 -8.96 8.27 0.50
N ILE A 126 -7.81 8.71 1.00
CA ILE A 126 -6.54 7.96 0.97
C ILE A 126 -6.05 7.85 2.41
N ILE A 127 -5.69 6.64 2.82
CA ILE A 127 -5.04 6.33 4.10
C ILE A 127 -3.67 5.71 3.81
N THR A 128 -2.60 6.39 4.22
CA THR A 128 -1.22 5.92 4.01
C THR A 128 -0.61 5.34 5.27
N GLY A 129 0.54 4.65 5.12
CA GLY A 129 1.15 3.92 6.23
C GLY A 129 1.63 4.81 7.39
N ASP A 130 1.97 6.06 7.09
CA ASP A 130 2.40 7.10 8.03
C ASP A 130 1.24 7.93 8.61
N GLU A 131 0.01 7.68 8.18
CA GLU A 131 -1.20 8.32 8.71
C GLU A 131 -1.85 7.54 9.88
N VAL A 132 -1.29 6.39 10.26
CA VAL A 132 -1.82 5.50 11.29
C VAL A 132 -0.75 5.15 12.31
N LYS A 133 -1.17 4.89 13.55
CA LYS A 133 -0.27 4.38 14.59
C LYS A 133 0.10 2.93 14.32
N ARG A 134 -0.84 2.14 13.80
CA ARG A 134 -0.66 0.72 13.50
C ARG A 134 -1.09 0.42 12.05
N ALA A 135 -0.10 0.18 11.22
CA ALA A 135 -0.23 -0.24 9.83
C ALA A 135 -0.89 -1.63 9.67
N LYS A 136 -1.35 -1.98 8.46
CA LYS A 136 -1.87 -3.33 8.16
C LYS A 136 -0.80 -4.38 8.54
N PRO A 137 -1.14 -5.49 9.22
CA PRO A 137 -2.46 -6.13 9.31
C PRO A 137 -3.42 -5.57 10.38
N HIS A 138 -3.04 -4.52 11.10
CA HIS A 138 -3.93 -3.93 12.07
C HIS A 138 -5.12 -3.21 11.37
N PRO A 139 -6.36 -3.31 11.88
CA PRO A 139 -7.56 -2.76 11.22
C PRO A 139 -7.68 -1.23 11.24
N GLU A 140 -6.72 -0.52 11.85
CA GLU A 140 -6.82 0.92 12.08
C GLU A 140 -7.00 1.72 10.79
N ALA A 141 -6.26 1.37 9.74
CA ALA A 141 -6.34 2.05 8.44
C ALA A 141 -7.71 1.85 7.78
N VAL A 142 -8.24 0.63 7.81
CA VAL A 142 -9.58 0.28 7.28
C VAL A 142 -10.66 1.06 8.02
N ARG A 143 -10.64 1.01 9.36
CA ARG A 143 -11.60 1.76 10.20
C ARG A 143 -11.51 3.27 9.97
N LYS A 144 -10.30 3.81 9.77
CA LYS A 144 -10.08 5.23 9.49
C LYS A 144 -10.68 5.62 8.13
N ALA A 145 -10.49 4.80 7.10
CA ALA A 145 -11.12 5.02 5.80
C ALA A 145 -12.66 4.97 5.89
N CYS A 146 -13.22 3.93 6.51
CA CYS A 146 -14.67 3.81 6.75
C CYS A 146 -15.27 5.05 7.43
N ARG A 147 -14.61 5.55 8.49
CA ARG A 147 -15.02 6.80 9.17
C ARG A 147 -14.98 8.01 8.24
N ARG A 148 -13.90 8.20 7.47
CA ARG A 148 -13.79 9.33 6.52
C ARG A 148 -14.84 9.26 5.41
N LEU A 149 -15.23 8.07 4.99
CA LEU A 149 -16.28 7.86 3.99
C LEU A 149 -17.71 7.97 4.55
N GLY A 150 -17.89 7.95 5.87
CA GLY A 150 -19.21 7.82 6.49
C GLY A 150 -19.88 6.48 6.20
N VAL A 151 -19.10 5.42 5.98
CA VAL A 151 -19.59 4.07 5.64
C VAL A 151 -19.23 3.09 6.77
N PRO A 152 -20.20 2.40 7.38
CA PRO A 152 -19.92 1.35 8.37
C PRO A 152 -19.04 0.23 7.79
N PRO A 153 -18.11 -0.38 8.56
CA PRO A 153 -17.24 -1.45 8.08
C PRO A 153 -17.97 -2.63 7.42
N GLU A 154 -19.18 -2.98 7.90
CA GLU A 154 -20.02 -4.03 7.32
C GLU A 154 -20.57 -3.72 5.91
N HIS A 155 -20.44 -2.47 5.47
CA HIS A 155 -20.79 -2.02 4.11
C HIS A 155 -19.57 -1.67 3.26
N ALA A 156 -18.39 -2.08 3.71
CA ALA A 156 -17.11 -1.86 3.06
C ALA A 156 -16.45 -3.19 2.66
N LEU A 157 -15.83 -3.22 1.48
CA LEU A 157 -15.02 -4.34 1.01
C LEU A 157 -13.56 -3.89 0.87
N LEU A 158 -12.61 -4.60 1.49
CA LEU A 158 -11.18 -4.39 1.26
C LEU A 158 -10.67 -5.37 0.19
N VAL A 159 -10.05 -4.83 -0.86
CA VAL A 159 -9.38 -5.56 -1.95
C VAL A 159 -7.87 -5.48 -1.72
N GLY A 160 -7.23 -6.63 -1.54
CA GLY A 160 -5.82 -6.79 -1.20
C GLY A 160 -5.25 -8.10 -1.75
N ASP A 161 -3.93 -8.15 -2.00
CA ASP A 161 -3.21 -9.34 -2.48
C ASP A 161 -2.49 -10.09 -1.34
N THR A 162 -2.35 -9.48 -0.16
CA THR A 162 -1.56 -10.06 0.93
C THR A 162 -2.40 -10.54 2.11
N ARG A 163 -1.81 -11.44 2.91
CA ARG A 163 -2.37 -11.82 4.21
C ARG A 163 -2.53 -10.61 5.14
N SER A 164 -1.73 -9.57 4.96
CA SER A 164 -1.82 -8.31 5.72
C SER A 164 -3.18 -7.65 5.51
N ASP A 165 -3.63 -7.59 4.26
CA ASP A 165 -4.92 -7.00 3.88
C ASP A 165 -6.09 -7.82 4.40
N VAL A 166 -6.05 -9.14 4.18
CA VAL A 166 -7.10 -10.05 4.66
C VAL A 166 -7.32 -9.90 6.17
N LEU A 167 -6.23 -9.85 6.94
CA LEU A 167 -6.31 -9.65 8.39
C LEU A 167 -6.79 -8.24 8.78
N ALA A 168 -6.37 -7.20 8.06
CA ALA A 168 -6.83 -5.84 8.32
C ALA A 168 -8.34 -5.70 8.07
N GLY A 169 -8.84 -6.25 6.96
CA GLY A 169 -10.27 -6.24 6.63
C GLY A 169 -11.11 -7.09 7.58
N ARG A 170 -10.66 -8.32 7.89
CA ARG A 170 -11.39 -9.23 8.79
C ARG A 170 -11.55 -8.69 10.21
N ASN A 171 -10.57 -7.93 10.69
CA ASN A 171 -10.56 -7.39 12.04
C ASN A 171 -11.14 -5.96 12.12
N ALA A 172 -11.63 -5.39 11.00
CA ALA A 172 -12.13 -4.02 10.92
C ALA A 172 -13.47 -3.84 11.65
#